data_AF-A0A2M9PB61-F1
#
_entry.id   AF-A0A2M9PB61-F1
#
_cell.length_a   1.000
_cell.length_b   1.000
_cell.length_c   1.000
_cell.angle_alpha   90.00
_cell.angle_beta   90.00
_cell.angle_gamma   90.00
#
_symmetry.space_group_name_H-M   'P 1'
#
loop_
_entity.id
_entity.type
_entity.pdbx_description
1 polymer ?
#
loop_
_entity_poly.entity_id
_entity_poly.type
_entity_poly.pdbx_seq_one_letter_code
_entity_poly.pdbx_strand_id
1 'polypeptide(L)' 'MAERAIRTLKEQLLWVRHFDTVEELRLALADGAALYNATWLRERHGHKTPDQIRAEHLGLETGAATVKLAA' A
#
# COMPACT_ATOMS: atom_id res chain seq x y z
N MET A 1 -7.22 -8.11 -5.60
CA MET A 1 -6.29 -7.24 -4.84
C MET A 1 -5.68 -6.23 -5.76
N ALA A 2 -4.96 -6.72 -6.76
CA ALA A 2 -4.38 -5.92 -7.84
C ALA A 2 -5.40 -4.94 -8.45
N GLU A 3 -6.61 -5.38 -8.80
CA GLU A 3 -7.61 -4.51 -9.42
C GLU A 3 -7.95 -3.26 -8.57
N ARG A 4 -8.22 -3.42 -7.27
CA ARG A 4 -8.50 -2.28 -6.39
C ARG A 4 -7.28 -1.39 -6.19
N ALA A 5 -6.09 -1.97 -6.04
CA ALA A 5 -4.85 -1.21 -5.90
C ALA A 5 -4.54 -0.39 -7.16
N ILE A 6 -4.71 -0.98 -8.34
CA ILE A 6 -4.52 -0.30 -9.64
C ILE A 6 -5.52 0.85 -9.79
N ARG A 7 -6.78 0.64 -9.40
CA ARG A 7 -7.78 1.72 -9.42
C ARG A 7 -7.37 2.88 -8.51
N THR A 8 -6.99 2.59 -7.26
CA THR A 8 -6.53 3.61 -6.31
C THR A 8 -5.30 4.36 -6.82
N LEU A 9 -4.32 3.68 -7.42
CA LEU A 9 -3.14 4.33 -8.01
C LEU A 9 -3.51 5.24 -9.19
N LYS A 10 -4.45 4.83 -10.04
CA LYS A 10 -4.96 5.69 -11.12
C LYS A 10 -5.62 6.94 -10.57
N GLU A 11 -6.53 6.77 -9.62
CA GLU A 11 -7.31 7.86 -9.02
C GLU A 11 -6.46 8.85 -8.23
N GLN A 12 -5.51 8.37 -7.44
CA GLN A 12 -4.73 9.22 -6.52
C GLN A 12 -3.44 9.78 -7.12
N LEU A 13 -2.94 9.18 -8.21
CA LEU A 13 -1.69 9.58 -8.82
C LEU A 13 -1.89 10.07 -10.25
N LEU A 14 -2.39 9.19 -11.13
CA LEU A 14 -2.38 9.44 -12.58
C LEU A 14 -3.42 10.46 -13.01
N TRP A 15 -4.51 10.61 -12.27
CA TRP A 15 -5.56 11.59 -12.57
C TRP A 15 -5.34 12.95 -11.92
N VAL A 16 -4.43 13.03 -10.94
CA VAL A 16 -4.22 14.22 -10.11
C VAL A 16 -2.92 14.95 -10.45
N ARG A 17 -1.97 14.25 -11.09
CA ARG A 17 -0.65 14.77 -11.42
C ARG A 17 -0.24 14.34 -12.83
N HIS A 18 0.31 15.30 -13.58
CA HIS A 18 1.03 15.02 -14.83
C HIS A 18 2.51 14.75 -14.54
N PHE A 19 3.13 13.95 -15.41
CA PHE A 19 4.54 13.59 -15.34
C PHE A 19 5.19 13.95 -16.67
N ASP A 20 6.35 14.57 -16.61
CA ASP A 20 7.08 15.01 -17.80
C ASP A 20 7.87 13.87 -18.42
N THR A 21 8.24 12.87 -17.60
CA THR A 21 9.03 11.73 -18.03
C THR A 21 8.49 10.40 -17.50
N VAL A 22 8.82 9.33 -18.21
CA VAL A 22 8.48 7.97 -17.78
C VAL A 22 9.19 7.59 -16.47
N GLU A 23 10.41 8.08 -16.22
CA GLU A 23 11.11 7.76 -14.97
C GLU A 23 10.46 8.44 -13.77
N GLU A 24 10.00 9.68 -13.93
CA GLU A 24 9.24 10.39 -12.90
C GLU A 24 7.95 9.63 -12.55
N LEU A 25 7.22 9.16 -13.56
CA LEU A 25 6.05 8.30 -13.38
C LEU A 25 6.42 6.99 -12.66
N ARG A 26 7.53 6.34 -13.04
CA ARG A 26 7.97 5.08 -12.45
C ARG A 26 8.28 5.23 -10.97
N LEU A 27 9.01 6.28 -10.59
CA LEU A 27 9.32 6.60 -9.19
C LEU A 27 8.05 6.88 -8.39
N ALA A 28 7.16 7.72 -8.93
CA ALA A 28 5.91 8.05 -8.26
C ALA A 28 4.97 6.84 -8.07
N LEU A 29 4.96 5.91 -9.03
CA LEU A 29 4.24 4.64 -8.90
C LEU A 29 4.86 3.74 -7.82
N ALA A 30 6.20 3.69 -7.73
CA ALA A 30 6.89 2.92 -6.71
C ALA A 30 6.60 3.47 -5.29
N ASP A 31 6.68 4.78 -5.13
CA ASP A 31 6.38 5.46 -3.86
C ASP A 31 4.91 5.27 -3.46
N GLY A 32 3.99 5.44 -4.42
CA GLY A 32 2.56 5.22 -4.20
C GLY A 32 2.25 3.77 -3.82
N ALA A 33 2.90 2.80 -4.46
CA ALA A 33 2.76 1.40 -4.10
C ALA A 33 3.34 1.09 -2.72
N ALA A 34 4.49 1.64 -2.37
CA ALA A 34 5.09 1.49 -1.03
C ALA A 34 4.16 2.05 0.05
N LEU A 35 3.65 3.27 -0.13
CA LEU A 35 2.71 3.90 0.80
C LEU A 35 1.44 3.07 0.96
N TYR A 36 0.84 2.64 -0.16
CA TYR A 36 -0.37 1.82 -0.15
C TYR A 36 -0.15 0.50 0.63
N ASN A 37 0.96 -0.19 0.34
CA ASN A 37 1.26 -1.48 0.97
C ASN A 37 1.56 -1.35 2.47
N ALA A 38 2.12 -0.22 2.89
CA ALA A 38 2.45 0.05 4.28
C ALA A 38 1.27 0.56 5.12
N THR A 39 0.28 1.23 4.52
CA THR A 39 -0.73 1.98 5.28
C THR A 39 -2.17 1.51 5.07
N TRP A 40 -2.48 0.86 3.94
CA TRP A 40 -3.87 0.54 3.63
C TRP A 40 -4.36 -0.71 4.38
N LEU A 41 -5.22 -0.53 5.38
CA LEU A 41 -5.76 -1.63 6.18
C LEU A 41 -6.81 -2.44 5.40
N ARG A 42 -6.76 -3.76 5.57
CA ARG A 42 -7.60 -4.72 4.86
C ARG A 42 -8.47 -5.47 5.85
N GLU A 43 -9.73 -5.06 5.94
CA GLU A 43 -10.71 -5.62 6.90
C GLU A 43 -10.77 -7.15 6.86
N ARG A 44 -10.89 -7.75 5.66
CA ARG A 44 -10.94 -9.21 5.49
C ARG A 44 -9.69 -9.97 5.98
N HIS A 45 -8.59 -9.26 6.24
CA HIS A 45 -7.35 -9.82 6.78
C HIS A 45 -7.12 -9.35 8.23
N GLY A 46 -8.20 -9.00 8.96
CA GLY A 46 -8.10 -8.54 10.34
C GLY A 46 -7.49 -7.14 10.46
N HIS A 47 -7.81 -6.24 9.52
CA HIS A 47 -7.26 -4.89 9.45
C HIS A 47 -5.73 -4.83 9.31
N LYS A 48 -5.14 -5.83 8.64
CA LYS A 48 -3.70 -5.83 8.33
C LYS A 48 -3.39 -5.09 7.04
N THR A 49 -2.19 -4.55 6.94
CA THR A 49 -1.66 -3.94 5.71
C THR A 49 -1.17 -5.02 4.74
N PRO A 50 -1.09 -4.76 3.43
CA PRO A 50 -0.49 -5.69 2.47
C PRO A 50 0.92 -6.14 2.85
N ASP A 51 1.74 -5.29 3.46
CA ASP A 51 3.07 -5.67 3.94
C ASP A 51 3.02 -6.64 5.11
N GLN A 52 2.14 -6.42 6.08
CA GLN A 52 1.93 -7.35 7.20
C GLN A 52 1.44 -8.71 6.70
N ILE A 53 0.50 -8.73 5.75
CA ILE A 53 0.01 -9.99 5.15
C ILE A 53 1.14 -10.71 4.41
N ARG A 54 2.01 -9.98 3.69
CA ARG A 54 3.17 -10.58 3.02
C ARG A 54 4.19 -11.15 4.00
N ALA A 55 4.49 -10.42 5.07
CA ALA A 55 5.42 -10.87 6.11
C ALA A 55 4.93 -12.19 6.75
N GLU A 56 3.64 -12.26 7.10
CA GLU A 56 3.03 -13.48 7.64
C GLU A 56 3.13 -14.67 6.69
N HIS A 57 2.87 -14.48 5.39
CA HIS A 57 2.99 -15.55 4.40
C HIS A 57 4.42 -16.04 4.21
N LEU A 58 5.41 -15.17 4.41
CA LEU A 58 6.83 -15.50 4.29
C LEU A 58 7.40 -16.13 5.58
N GLY A 59 6.58 -16.26 6.63
CA GLY A 59 7.07 -16.68 7.96
C GLY A 59 7.98 -15.64 8.61
N LEU A 60 7.95 -14.39 8.12
CA LEU A 60 8.66 -13.29 8.74
C LEU A 60 7.80 -12.79 9.90
N GLU A 61 8.26 -13.07 11.12
CA GLU A 61 7.68 -12.54 12.36
C GLU A 61 7.43 -11.03 12.20
N THR A 62 6.17 -10.61 12.24
CA THR A 62 5.78 -9.22 11.99
C THR A 62 6.12 -8.37 13.22
N GLY A 63 7.32 -7.81 13.25
CA GLY A 63 7.71 -6.81 14.23
C GLY A 63 6.95 -5.49 14.01
N ALA A 64 6.00 -5.22 14.91
CA ALA A 64 5.34 -3.94 15.19
C ALA A 64 4.18 -3.47 14.27
N ALA A 65 2.97 -3.42 14.82
CA ALA A 65 2.42 -2.20 15.42
C ALA A 65 0.96 -2.47 15.85
N THR A 66 0.76 -3.14 16.99
CA THR A 66 -0.52 -3.11 17.68
C THR A 66 -0.65 -1.72 18.31
N VAL A 67 -1.08 -0.73 17.53
CA VAL A 67 -1.71 0.46 18.11
C VAL A 67 -3.01 -0.04 18.69
N LYS A 68 -2.99 -0.44 19.97
CA LYS A 68 -4.19 -0.54 20.78
C LYS A 68 -4.83 0.84 20.71
N LEU A 69 -5.89 0.98 19.93
CA LEU A 69 -6.82 2.08 20.03
C LEU A 69 -7.42 1.96 21.43
N ALA A 70 -6.83 2.67 22.40
CA ALA A 70 -7.38 2.82 23.73
C ALA A 70 -8.62 3.73 23.61
N ALA A 71 -9.78 3.16 23.92
CA ALA A 71 -10.98 3.85 24.34
C ALA A 71 -11.46 3.16 25.62
#